data_AF-A0A830FSL1-F1
#
_entry.id   AF-A0A830FSL1-F1
#
_cell.length_a   1.000
_cell.length_b   1.000
_cell.length_c   1.000
_cell.angle_alpha   90.00
_cell.angle_beta   90.00
_cell.angle_gamma   90.00
#
_symmetry.space_group_name_H-M   'P 1'
#
loop_
_entity.id
_entity.type
_entity.pdbx_description
1 polymer ?
#
loop_
_entity_poly.entity_id
_entity_poly.type
_entity_poly.pdbx_seq_one_letter_code
_entity_poly.pdbx_strand_id
1 'polypeptide(L)'
;MNSRLATAVVGLVASLALSAAIYYATGWFVFFIAIPFVPLLFRGLRDRGDAEAGDGPAVRRCPDCGFRTDDPDVRYCPRDGTALD
;
A
#
# COMPACT_ATOMS: atom_id res chain seq x y z
N MET A 1 -17.97 16.83 -29.11
CA MET A 1 -16.89 16.22 -28.29
C MET A 1 -16.47 17.11 -27.10
N ASN A 2 -17.27 18.11 -26.69
CA ASN A 2 -16.87 19.08 -25.66
C ASN A 2 -17.29 18.71 -24.23
N SER A 3 -18.29 17.83 -24.06
CA SER A 3 -18.86 17.53 -22.74
C SER A 3 -17.90 16.78 -21.83
N ARG A 4 -17.00 15.96 -22.40
CA ARG A 4 -15.96 15.23 -21.65
C ARG A 4 -14.82 16.13 -21.19
N LEU A 5 -14.49 17.14 -22.00
CA LEU A 5 -13.43 18.11 -21.70
C LEU A 5 -13.91 19.10 -20.63
N ALA A 6 -15.18 19.51 -20.69
CA ALA A 6 -15.80 20.34 -19.67
C ALA A 6 -15.80 19.68 -18.29
N THR A 7 -16.22 18.41 -18.18
CA THR A 7 -16.19 17.69 -16.90
C THR A 7 -14.77 17.45 -16.40
N ALA A 8 -13.82 17.18 -17.28
CA ALA A 8 -12.41 17.05 -16.90
C ALA A 8 -11.85 18.36 -16.32
N VAL A 9 -12.14 19.50 -16.96
CA VAL A 9 -11.70 20.82 -16.48
C VAL A 9 -12.39 21.19 -15.17
N VAL A 10 -13.69 20.94 -15.03
CA VAL A 10 -14.42 21.20 -13.79
C VAL A 10 -13.84 20.36 -12.64
N GLY A 11 -13.56 19.08 -12.89
CA GLY A 11 -12.92 18.21 -11.90
C GLY A 11 -11.52 18.70 -11.52
N LEU A 12 -10.71 19.12 -12.50
CA LEU A 12 -9.39 19.68 -12.27
C LEU A 12 -9.45 20.93 -11.40
N VAL A 13 -10.30 21.89 -11.76
CA VAL A 13 -10.44 23.17 -11.03
C VAL A 13 -10.97 22.94 -9.62
N ALA A 14 -11.95 22.04 -9.45
CA ALA A 14 -12.49 21.68 -8.15
C ALA A 14 -11.42 21.02 -7.25
N SER A 15 -10.62 20.11 -7.82
CA SER A 15 -9.51 19.48 -7.10
C SER A 15 -8.45 20.50 -6.66
N LEU A 16 -8.08 21.43 -7.55
CA LEU A 16 -7.14 22.51 -7.27
C LEU A 16 -7.65 23.44 -6.17
N ALA A 17 -8.91 23.86 -6.25
CA ALA A 17 -9.55 24.73 -5.25
C ALA A 17 -9.62 24.04 -3.88
N LEU A 18 -9.98 22.76 -3.83
CA LEU A 18 -10.05 22.00 -2.59
C LEU A 18 -8.66 21.83 -1.95
N SER A 19 -7.65 21.55 -2.76
CA SER A 19 -6.26 21.45 -2.30
C SER A 19 -5.76 22.79 -1.73
N ALA A 20 -6.05 23.91 -2.41
CA ALA A 20 -5.72 25.24 -1.92
C ALA A 20 -6.46 25.61 -0.63
N ALA A 21 -7.74 25.25 -0.51
CA ALA A 21 -8.54 25.48 0.70
C ALA A 21 -7.99 24.70 1.91
N ILE A 22 -7.63 23.44 1.72
CA ILE A 22 -7.00 22.61 2.76
C ILE A 22 -5.65 23.22 3.16
N TYR A 23 -4.83 23.63 2.20
CA TYR A 23 -3.55 24.28 2.48
C TYR A 23 -3.72 25.58 3.27
N TYR A 24 -4.68 26.44 2.90
CA TYR A 24 -4.92 27.71 3.58
C TYR A 24 -5.47 27.52 5.00
N ALA A 25 -6.42 26.59 5.19
CA ALA A 25 -7.03 26.34 6.49
C ALA A 25 -6.06 25.67 7.47
N THR A 26 -5.14 24.86 6.95
CA THR A 26 -4.36 23.93 7.77
C THR A 26 -2.87 24.27 7.83
N GLY A 27 -2.38 25.05 6.87
CA GLY A 27 -0.99 25.45 6.77
C GLY A 27 -0.01 24.28 6.63
N TRP A 28 1.27 24.59 6.82
CA TRP A 28 2.37 23.61 6.79
C TRP A 28 2.30 22.59 7.94
N PHE A 29 1.56 22.90 9.02
CA PHE A 29 1.50 22.09 10.22
C PHE A 29 0.91 20.69 9.97
N VAL A 30 -0.11 20.59 9.12
CA VAL A 30 -0.70 19.28 8.80
C VAL A 30 0.11 18.48 7.81
N PHE A 31 0.97 19.10 7.00
CA PHE A 31 1.98 18.34 6.25
C PHE A 31 2.91 17.59 7.21
N PHE A 32 3.41 18.24 8.27
CA PHE A 32 4.26 17.57 9.26
C PHE A 32 3.55 16.45 10.01
N ILE A 33 2.28 16.64 10.38
CA ILE A 33 1.48 15.58 11.01
C ILE A 33 1.19 14.46 10.03
N ALA A 34 0.95 14.74 8.75
CA ALA A 34 0.58 13.74 7.75
C ALA A 34 1.76 12.91 7.24
N ILE A 35 2.99 13.45 7.20
CA ILE A 35 4.21 12.74 6.76
C ILE A 35 4.37 11.34 7.40
N PRO A 36 4.20 11.12 8.72
CA PRO A 36 4.27 9.78 9.30
C PRO A 36 3.12 8.85 8.88
N PHE A 37 2.00 9.38 8.39
CA PHE A 37 0.84 8.59 7.94
C PHE A 37 0.80 8.36 6.42
N VAL A 38 1.67 9.02 5.65
CA VAL A 38 1.89 8.78 4.21
C VAL A 38 2.00 7.27 3.92
N PRO A 39 2.85 6.46 4.60
CA PRO A 39 2.97 5.03 4.33
C PRO A 39 1.64 4.25 4.44
N LEU A 40 0.72 4.69 5.30
CA LEU A 40 -0.59 4.06 5.51
C LEU A 40 -1.57 4.42 4.39
N LEU A 41 -1.53 5.64 3.89
CA LEU A 41 -2.35 6.10 2.76
C LEU A 41 -1.93 5.42 1.45
N PHE A 42 -0.62 5.17 1.27
CA PHE A 42 -0.09 4.45 0.11
C PHE A 42 -0.30 2.94 0.16
N ARG A 43 -0.65 2.36 1.33
CA ARG A 43 -0.96 0.93 1.44
C ARG A 43 -2.22 0.53 0.65
N GLY A 44 -3.21 1.41 0.57
CA GLY A 44 -4.44 1.17 -0.22
C GLY A 44 -4.32 1.48 -1.72
N LEU A 45 -3.34 2.30 -2.12
CA LEU A 45 -3.04 2.58 -3.53
C LEU A 45 -2.24 1.45 -4.20
N ARG A 46 -1.40 0.73 -3.42
CA ARG A 46 -0.69 -0.47 -3.87
C ARG A 46 -1.63 -1.56 -4.39
N ASP A 47 -2.83 -1.69 -3.81
CA ASP A 47 -3.86 -2.65 -4.26
C ASP A 47 -4.49 -2.30 -5.62
N ARG A 48 -4.38 -1.04 -6.08
CA ARG A 48 -5.04 -0.58 -7.33
C ARG A 48 -4.06 -0.20 -8.43
N GLY A 49 -2.77 -0.05 -8.14
CA GLY A 49 -1.77 0.48 -9.07
C GLY A 49 -0.54 -0.40 -9.33
N ASP A 50 -0.22 -1.38 -8.47
CA ASP A 50 1.06 -2.08 -8.54
C ASP A 50 0.88 -3.60 -8.52
N ALA A 51 0.47 -4.16 -9.67
CA ALA A 51 0.47 -5.60 -9.92
C ALA A 51 1.89 -6.20 -10.11
N GLU A 52 2.96 -5.51 -9.68
CA GLU A 52 4.35 -5.92 -10.00
C GLU A 52 5.36 -5.86 -8.83
N ALA A 53 4.94 -5.68 -7.58
CA ALA A 53 5.83 -5.90 -6.42
C ALA A 53 5.43 -7.20 -5.69
N GLY A 54 5.75 -8.32 -6.32
CA GLY A 54 5.68 -9.64 -5.69
C GLY A 54 6.70 -9.75 -4.56
N ASP A 55 6.27 -9.46 -3.33
CA ASP A 55 6.92 -9.95 -2.12
C ASP A 55 5.92 -9.90 -0.94
N GLY A 56 4.78 -10.58 -1.10
CA GLY A 56 4.03 -11.00 0.08
C GLY A 56 4.90 -11.99 0.86
N PRO A 57 4.92 -11.98 2.20
CA PRO A 57 5.77 -12.87 2.97
C PRO A 57 5.55 -14.31 2.48
N ALA A 58 6.58 -14.89 1.87
CA ALA A 58 6.49 -16.23 1.32
C ALA A 58 6.21 -17.19 2.48
N VAL A 59 4.95 -17.60 2.60
CA VAL A 59 4.53 -18.55 3.63
C VAL A 59 5.16 -19.89 3.28
N ARG A 60 6.23 -20.25 3.99
CA ARG A 60 6.95 -21.49 3.79
C ARG A 60 6.25 -22.63 4.51
N ARG A 61 6.28 -23.83 3.93
CA ARG A 61 5.55 -24.98 4.45
C ARG A 61 6.43 -26.24 4.52
N CYS A 62 6.21 -27.04 5.56
CA CYS A 62 6.74 -28.40 5.62
C CYS A 62 5.88 -29.34 4.77
N PRO A 63 6.45 -30.07 3.80
CA PRO A 63 5.71 -30.99 2.95
C PRO A 63 5.20 -32.24 3.70
N ASP A 64 5.85 -32.62 4.81
CA ASP A 64 5.53 -33.86 5.52
C ASP A 64 4.46 -33.68 6.59
N CYS A 65 4.65 -32.75 7.52
CA CYS A 65 3.72 -32.53 8.64
C CYS A 65 2.78 -31.33 8.46
N GLY A 66 2.96 -30.54 7.40
CA GLY A 66 2.08 -29.42 7.05
C GLY A 66 2.27 -28.14 7.88
N PHE A 67 3.31 -28.08 8.72
CA PHE A 67 3.73 -26.86 9.45
C PHE A 67 3.92 -25.68 8.49
N ARG A 68 3.52 -24.47 8.90
CA ARG A 68 3.61 -23.24 8.10
C ARG A 68 4.21 -22.11 8.92
N THR A 69 5.06 -21.30 8.30
CA THR A 69 5.65 -20.12 8.93
C THR A 69 5.98 -19.06 7.89
N ASP A 70 5.90 -17.80 8.30
CA ASP A 70 6.33 -16.60 7.59
C ASP A 70 7.67 -16.06 8.10
N ASP A 71 8.23 -16.65 9.17
CA ASP A 71 9.52 -16.25 9.76
C ASP A 71 10.66 -16.70 8.83
N PRO A 72 11.48 -15.78 8.26
CA PRO A 72 12.56 -16.07 7.32
C PRO A 72 13.73 -16.87 7.93
N ASP A 73 13.92 -16.82 9.25
CA ASP A 73 15.02 -17.50 9.94
C ASP A 73 14.78 -19.00 10.13
N VAL A 74 13.51 -19.42 10.10
CA VAL A 74 13.12 -20.82 10.23
C VAL A 74 13.29 -21.51 8.87
N ARG A 75 14.44 -22.17 8.65
CA ARG A 75 14.69 -22.94 7.41
C ARG A 75 14.24 -24.40 7.45
N TYR A 76 14.10 -24.96 8.64
CA TYR A 76 13.77 -26.36 8.87
C TYR A 76 12.54 -26.47 9.76
N CYS A 77 11.76 -27.53 9.58
CA CYS A 77 10.60 -27.77 10.41
C CYS A 77 11.01 -28.15 11.85
N PRO A 78 10.41 -27.53 12.88
CA PRO A 78 10.70 -27.85 14.28
C PRO A 78 10.25 -29.25 14.73
N ARG A 79 9.44 -29.95 13.92
CA ARG A 79 8.83 -31.24 14.28
C ARG A 79 9.61 -32.44 13.74
N ASP A 80 9.98 -32.38 12.47
CA ASP A 80 10.59 -33.49 11.73
C ASP A 80 11.97 -33.13 11.12
N GLY A 81 12.35 -31.84 11.13
CA GLY A 81 13.62 -31.36 10.58
C GLY A 81 13.63 -31.23 9.06
N THR A 82 12.51 -31.46 8.37
CA THR A 82 12.43 -31.32 6.89
C THR A 82 12.62 -29.86 6.48
N ALA A 83 13.29 -29.64 5.34
CA ALA A 83 13.44 -28.30 4.76
C ALA A 83 12.07 -27.74 4.36
N LEU A 84 11.85 -26.45 4.64
CA LEU A 84 10.59 -25.80 4.26
C LEU A 84 10.64 -25.33 2.79
N ASP A 85 9.54 -25.54 2.07
CA ASP A 85 9.31 -25.08 0.69
C ASP A 85 8.56 -23.74 0.64
#